data_AF-A0AAV8ZE70-F1
#
_entry.id   AF-A0AAV8ZE70-F1
#
_cell.length_a   1.000
_cell.length_b   1.000
_cell.length_c   1.000
_cell.angle_alpha   90.00
_cell.angle_beta   90.00
_cell.angle_gamma   90.00
#
_symmetry.space_group_name_H-M   'P 1'
#
loop_
_entity.id
_entity.type
_entity.pdbx_description
1 polymer ?
#
loop_
_entity_poly.entity_id
_entity_poly.type
_entity_poly.pdbx_seq_one_letter_code
_entity_poly.pdbx_strand_id
1 'polypeptide(L)'
;MIFSFLKIKVVYTCGLCEVIVDEIMDHPCIEGYGHIYIHIPITNHYFYQVLDDGKTIIRRSQLDDHTEGVVEDEIETNENICPNKH
;
A
#
# COMPACT_ATOMS: atom_id res chain seq x y z
N MET A 1 -39.43 -11.92 4.10
CA MET A 1 -38.33 -11.05 4.57
C MET A 1 -37.07 -11.49 3.82
N ILE A 2 -36.61 -10.72 2.84
CA ILE A 2 -35.36 -11.00 2.14
C ILE A 2 -34.31 -10.09 2.78
N PHE A 3 -33.43 -10.66 3.59
CA PHE A 3 -32.19 -9.98 3.96
C PHE A 3 -31.28 -10.03 2.73
N SER A 4 -31.15 -8.91 2.01
CA SER A 4 -30.02 -8.74 1.09
C SER A 4 -28.76 -8.69 1.94
N PHE A 5 -27.91 -9.71 1.82
CA PHE A 5 -26.56 -9.65 2.36
C PHE A 5 -25.80 -8.54 1.61
N LEU A 6 -25.44 -7.47 2.33
CA LEU A 6 -24.48 -6.48 1.83
C LEU A 6 -23.14 -7.20 1.62
N LYS A 7 -22.76 -7.40 0.36
CA LYS A 7 -21.45 -7.95 0.00
C LYS A 7 -20.43 -6.82 0.05
N ILE A 8 -19.76 -6.67 1.20
CA ILE A 8 -18.64 -5.74 1.36
C ILE A 8 -17.41 -6.39 0.72
N LYS A 9 -16.74 -5.67 -0.17
CA LYS A 9 -15.49 -6.09 -0.82
C LYS A 9 -14.35 -5.23 -0.26
N VAL A 10 -13.28 -5.87 0.18
CA VAL A 10 -12.04 -5.18 0.56
C VAL A 10 -11.28 -4.86 -0.71
N VAL A 11 -10.76 -3.65 -0.79
CA VAL A 11 -9.88 -3.17 -1.87
C VAL A 11 -8.65 -2.55 -1.26
N TYR A 12 -7.59 -2.44 -2.04
CA TYR A 12 -6.31 -1.88 -1.61
C TYR A 12 -5.93 -0.70 -2.50
N THR A 13 -5.23 0.27 -1.94
CA THR A 13 -4.76 1.45 -2.69
C THR A 13 -3.24 1.46 -2.77
N CYS A 14 -2.68 1.60 -3.97
CA CYS A 14 -1.24 1.75 -4.13
C CYS A 14 -0.79 3.12 -3.61
N GLY A 15 0.07 3.15 -2.60
CA GLY A 15 0.57 4.41 -2.04
C GLY A 15 1.55 5.18 -2.94
N LEU A 16 1.89 4.67 -4.12
CA LEU A 16 2.78 5.35 -5.07
C LEU A 16 2.02 6.00 -6.23
N CYS A 17 1.07 5.27 -6.82
CA CYS A 17 0.33 5.72 -8.00
C CYS A 17 -1.17 5.92 -7.74
N GLU A 18 -1.65 5.73 -6.51
CA GLU A 18 -3.03 5.97 -6.08
C GLU A 18 -4.08 5.12 -6.82
N VAL A 19 -3.66 4.00 -7.43
CA VAL A 19 -4.58 3.07 -8.10
C VAL A 19 -5.18 2.12 -7.07
N ILE A 20 -6.50 1.98 -7.12
CA ILE A 20 -7.26 1.04 -6.31
C ILE A 20 -7.33 -0.31 -7.03
N VAL A 21 -6.98 -1.38 -6.33
CA VAL A 21 -6.94 -2.76 -6.85
C VAL A 21 -7.64 -3.74 -5.92
N ASP A 22 -8.11 -4.84 -6.51
CA ASP A 22 -8.65 -5.98 -5.76
C ASP A 22 -7.55 -6.90 -5.21
N GLU A 23 -6.43 -6.98 -5.93
CA GLU A 23 -5.28 -7.82 -5.62
C GLU A 23 -3.98 -7.02 -5.82
N ILE A 24 -3.05 -7.15 -4.88
CA ILE A 24 -1.81 -6.37 -4.87
C ILE A 24 -0.72 -7.00 -5.76
N MET A 25 -0.71 -8.33 -5.88
CA MET A 25 0.44 -9.12 -6.40
C MET A 25 0.82 -8.81 -7.86
N ASP A 26 -0.12 -8.33 -8.66
CA ASP A 26 0.10 -8.01 -10.08
C ASP A 26 0.32 -6.50 -10.31
N HIS A 27 0.48 -5.70 -9.26
CA HIS A 27 0.56 -4.26 -9.39
C HIS A 27 1.96 -3.81 -9.90
N PRO A 28 2.06 -3.05 -11.01
CA PRO A 28 3.36 -2.71 -11.60
C PRO A 28 4.34 -2.01 -10.65
N CYS A 29 3.83 -1.21 -9.70
CA CYS A 29 4.70 -0.50 -8.76
C CYS A 29 5.44 -1.41 -7.77
N ILE A 30 5.05 -2.68 -7.58
CA ILE A 30 5.76 -3.60 -6.68
C ILE A 30 6.80 -4.47 -7.41
N GLU A 31 6.87 -4.37 -8.75
CA GLU A 31 7.86 -5.10 -9.54
C GLU A 31 9.29 -4.71 -9.13
N GLY A 32 10.13 -5.71 -8.88
CA GLY A 32 11.51 -5.51 -8.43
C GLY A 32 11.70 -5.31 -6.92
N TYR A 33 10.63 -5.21 -6.14
CA TYR A 33 10.71 -5.11 -4.67
C TYR A 33 10.51 -6.47 -4.00
N GLY A 34 11.35 -6.81 -3.03
CA GLY A 34 11.25 -8.09 -2.31
C GLY A 34 10.15 -8.13 -1.25
N HIS A 35 9.69 -6.98 -0.78
CA HIS A 35 8.68 -6.87 0.27
C HIS A 35 7.72 -5.71 -0.01
N ILE A 36 6.51 -5.84 0.54
CA ILE A 36 5.50 -4.77 0.57
C ILE A 36 5.07 -4.55 2.02
N TYR A 37 4.70 -3.31 2.34
CA TYR A 37 4.07 -2.95 3.60
C TYR A 37 2.60 -2.65 3.35
N ILE A 38 1.71 -3.30 4.11
CA ILE A 38 0.27 -3.04 4.03
C ILE A 38 -0.13 -2.26 5.28
N HIS A 39 -0.68 -1.07 5.11
CA HIS A 39 -1.21 -0.29 6.22
C HIS A 39 -2.63 -0.77 6.55
N ILE A 40 -2.74 -1.60 7.59
CA ILE A 40 -3.97 -2.32 7.98
C ILE A 40 -4.92 -1.57 8.97
N PRO A 41 -4.74 -0.31 9.43
CA PRO A 41 -5.84 0.34 10.15
C PRO A 41 -7.07 0.42 9.24
N ILE A 42 -8.23 0.13 9.83
CA ILE A 42 -9.54 -0.19 9.22
C ILE A 42 -9.94 0.73 8.06
N THR A 43 -9.44 1.97 8.02
CA THR A 43 -9.92 2.99 7.11
C THR A 43 -9.19 3.05 5.77
N ASN A 44 -7.93 2.62 5.67
CA ASN A 44 -7.08 3.11 4.57
C ASN A 44 -6.52 2.02 3.62
N HIS A 45 -6.28 0.77 4.04
CA HIS A 45 -5.87 -0.36 3.17
C HIS A 45 -4.83 -0.01 2.07
N TYR A 46 -3.89 0.89 2.39
CA TYR A 46 -2.82 1.23 1.44
C TYR A 46 -1.74 0.15 1.46
N PHE A 47 -1.11 -0.06 0.31
CA PHE A 47 0.11 -0.85 0.22
C PHE A 47 1.25 -0.03 -0.38
N TYR A 48 2.46 -0.32 0.07
CA TYR A 48 3.67 0.41 -0.26
C TYR A 48 4.80 -0.56 -0.57
N GLN A 49 5.72 -0.17 -1.46
CA GLN A 49 6.96 -0.91 -1.68
C GLN A 49 7.90 -0.71 -0.50
N VAL A 50 8.58 -1.77 -0.05
CA VAL A 50 9.61 -1.69 0.99
C VAL A 50 10.99 -1.75 0.33
N LEU A 51 11.88 -0.82 0.71
CA LEU A 51 13.26 -0.77 0.25
C LEU A 51 14.09 -1.94 0.81
N ASP A 52 15.30 -2.12 0.27
CA ASP A 52 16.22 -3.21 0.66
C ASP A 52 16.64 -3.16 2.14
N ASP A 53 16.48 -2.02 2.81
CA ASP A 53 16.73 -1.87 4.25
C ASP A 53 15.66 -2.54 5.14
N GLY A 54 14.53 -2.94 4.54
CA GLY A 54 13.40 -3.58 5.21
C GLY A 54 12.65 -2.68 6.18
N LYS A 55 12.89 -1.36 6.15
CA LYS A 55 12.33 -0.39 7.11
C LYS A 55 11.76 0.86 6.45
N THR A 56 12.13 1.13 5.21
CA THR A 56 11.71 2.34 4.50
C THR A 56 10.73 1.96 3.40
N ILE A 57 9.67 2.74 3.27
CA ILE A 57 8.71 2.64 2.16
C ILE A 57 8.85 3.82 1.19
N ILE A 58 8.38 3.63 -0.03
CA ILE A 58 8.18 4.73 -0.98
C ILE A 58 6.68 5.04 -1.09
N ARG A 59 6.32 6.32 -1.02
CA ARG A 59 4.94 6.78 -1.24
C ARG A 59 4.85 8.12 -1.94
N ARG A 60 3.70 8.40 -2.55
CA ARG A 60 3.31 9.73 -3.01
C ARG A 60 2.85 10.56 -1.81
N SER A 61 3.24 11.83 -1.78
CA SER A 61 2.85 12.76 -0.72
C SER A 61 2.73 14.17 -1.25
N GLN A 62 1.86 14.96 -0.62
CA GLN A 62 1.93 16.41 -0.72
C GLN A 62 3.19 16.91 0.02
N LEU A 63 3.90 17.85 -0.60
CA LEU A 63 5.09 18.52 -0.08
C LEU A 63 4.72 19.90 0.48
N ASP A 64 5.65 20.53 1.19
CA ASP A 64 5.47 21.83 1.84
C ASP A 64 5.12 22.97 0.87
N ASP A 65 5.55 22.87 -0.38
CA ASP A 65 5.27 23.82 -1.45
C ASP A 65 3.93 23.56 -2.17
N HIS A 66 3.09 22.68 -1.60
CA HIS A 66 1.81 22.22 -2.14
C HIS A 66 1.92 21.43 -3.46
N THR A 67 3.12 21.00 -3.86
CA THR A 67 3.30 20.05 -4.96
C THR A 67 3.16 18.61 -4.46
N GLU A 68 3.06 17.67 -5.40
CA GLU A 68 3.12 16.23 -5.10
C GLU A 68 4.49 15.67 -5.49
N GLY A 69 5.05 14.85 -4.61
CA GLY A 69 6.32 14.17 -4.83
C GLY A 69 6.30 12.73 -4.38
N VAL A 70 7.33 11.99 -4.76
CA VAL A 70 7.64 10.67 -4.22
C VAL A 70 8.62 10.85 -3.07
N VAL A 71 8.29 10.30 -1.92
CA VAL A 71 9.06 10.42 -0.68
C VAL A 71 9.34 9.05 -0.08
N GLU A 72 10.44 8.99 0.66
CA GLU A 72 10.76 7.88 1.55
C GLU A 72 10.11 8.14 2.92
N ASP A 73 9.59 7.09 3.55
CA ASP A 73 8.98 7.17 4.88
C ASP A 73 9.38 5.93 5.70
N GLU A 74 9.63 6.11 6.99
CA GLU A 74 10.00 5.01 7.87
C GLU A 74 8.74 4.25 8.32
N ILE A 75 8.82 2.92 8.31
CA ILE A 75 7.77 2.08 8.85
C ILE A 75 7.83 2.13 10.37
N GLU A 76 6.75 2.60 11.00
CA GLU A 76 6.66 2.68 12.47
C GLU A 76 6.69 1.29 13.14
N THR A 77 6.12 0.26 12.50
CA THR A 77 6.11 -1.12 13.00
C THR A 77 6.29 -2.14 11.87
N ASN A 78 7.12 -3.17 12.09
CA ASN A 78 7.31 -4.26 11.12
C ASN A 78 6.11 -5.23 11.05
N GLU A 79 5.09 -5.01 11.87
CA GLU A 79 3.81 -5.70 11.75
C GLU A 79 3.23 -5.26 10.40
N ASN A 80 2.92 -6.20 9.49
CA ASN A 80 2.39 -5.95 8.14
C ASN A 80 3.41 -5.76 7.00
N ILE A 81 4.70 -6.05 7.23
CA ILE A 81 5.62 -6.32 6.12
C ILE A 81 5.37 -7.73 5.60
N CYS A 82 5.00 -7.84 4.33
CA CYS A 82 4.73 -9.10 3.65
C CYS A 82 5.79 -9.35 2.56
N PRO A 83 6.27 -10.59 2.38
CA PRO A 83 7.12 -10.92 1.25
C PRO A 83 6.35 -10.70 -0.05
N ASN A 84 6.99 -10.02 -1.00
CA ASN A 84 6.47 -9.92 -2.35
C ASN A 84 6.87 -11.17 -3.13
N LYS A 85 5.91 -12.06 -3.36
CA LYS A 85 6.12 -13.26 -4.19
C LYS A 85 5.98 -12.87 -5.66
N HIS A 86 7.07 -12.43 -6.28
CA HIS A 86 7.24 -12.53 -7.73
C HIS A 86 7.89 -13.86 -8.10
#